data_AF-A0A1X2HT10-F1
#
_entry.id   AF-A0A1X2HT10-F1
#
_cell.length_a   1.000
_cell.length_b   1.000
_cell.length_c   1.000
_cell.angle_alpha   90.00
_cell.angle_beta   90.00
_cell.angle_gamma   90.00
#
_symmetry.space_group_name_H-M   'P 1'
#
loop_
_entity.id
_entity.type
_entity.pdbx_description
1 polymer ?
#
loop_
_entity_poly.entity_id
_entity_poly.type
_entity_poly.pdbx_seq_one_letter_code
_entity_poly.pdbx_strand_id
1 'polypeptide(L)'
;MVHNIQSPLCFVCQKANHCFSICVDITSCKIKYEEGFASVFGTIITKPEQMWTQADRNLVIPTGNHVDYSLCIGMSLQTGTLLLLQCFWNYLANSVAKASFMSSKEFKFYIGWTAVSIVIFPVLQYNFSRDVYPSTYKEIIPELVYACQNLIVALLGISSHFRFQKLLENTRESNNSRSIAHKIRYFQELNTILSLAVFLASVSFIILSVDGLTVRKMLNTHKFSADILICNINISTVLAWFLVILIFHPKPTISNNN
;
A
#
# COMPACT_ATOMS: atom_id res chain seq x y z
N MET A 1 25.03 5.05 13.21
CA MET A 1 23.68 5.66 13.43
C MET A 1 22.61 5.18 12.45
N VAL A 2 22.92 4.74 11.22
CA VAL A 2 21.91 4.19 10.27
C VAL A 2 21.51 2.74 10.60
N HIS A 3 22.37 1.98 11.29
CA HIS A 3 22.12 0.58 11.64
C HIS A 3 21.09 0.33 12.76
N ASN A 4 20.66 1.37 13.49
CA ASN A 4 19.80 1.20 14.68
C ASN A 4 18.37 1.75 14.47
N ILE A 5 18.01 2.11 13.23
CA ILE A 5 16.72 2.75 12.87
C ILE A 5 15.98 1.94 11.79
N GLN A 6 16.40 0.71 11.50
CA GLN A 6 15.49 -0.28 10.92
C GLN A 6 14.51 -0.64 12.02
N SER A 7 13.34 0.00 12.06
CA SER A 7 12.32 -0.38 13.04
C SER A 7 11.99 -1.86 12.78
N PRO A 8 12.26 -2.78 13.72
CA PRO A 8 11.98 -4.21 13.52
C PRO A 8 10.50 -4.43 13.21
N LEU A 9 9.64 -3.53 13.68
CA LEU A 9 8.21 -3.48 13.39
C LEU A 9 7.91 -3.35 11.89
N CYS A 10 8.52 -2.40 11.17
CA CYS A 10 8.25 -2.20 9.74
C CYS A 10 8.69 -3.43 8.91
N PHE A 11 9.76 -4.10 9.32
CA PHE A 11 10.23 -5.33 8.67
C PHE A 11 9.31 -6.53 8.93
N VAL A 12 8.82 -6.67 10.16
CA VAL A 12 7.83 -7.68 10.52
C VAL A 12 6.52 -7.45 9.75
N CYS A 13 6.05 -6.20 9.67
CA CYS A 13 4.86 -5.85 8.89
C CYS A 13 5.05 -6.16 7.40
N GLN A 14 6.21 -5.86 6.83
CA GLN A 14 6.51 -6.17 5.43
C GLN A 14 6.50 -7.68 5.14
N LYS A 15 7.13 -8.49 6.00
CA LYS A 15 7.12 -9.95 5.85
C LYS A 15 5.73 -10.54 6.03
N ALA A 16 5.00 -10.07 7.04
CA ALA A 16 3.64 -10.50 7.29
C ALA A 16 2.74 -10.19 6.08
N ASN A 17 2.82 -8.98 5.52
CA ASN A 17 2.06 -8.60 4.33
C ASN A 17 2.33 -9.52 3.13
N HIS A 18 3.59 -9.85 2.88
CA HIS A 18 3.97 -10.73 1.78
C HIS A 18 3.43 -12.15 1.98
N CYS A 19 3.41 -12.65 3.21
CA CYS A 19 2.83 -13.95 3.55
C CYS A 19 1.32 -13.98 3.29
N PHE A 20 0.59 -12.96 3.76
CA PHE A 20 -0.86 -12.86 3.53
C PHE A 20 -1.20 -12.73 2.04
N SER A 21 -0.44 -11.94 1.28
CA SER A 21 -0.63 -11.82 -0.17
C SER A 21 -0.47 -13.17 -0.86
N ILE A 22 0.60 -13.92 -0.57
CA ILE A 22 0.83 -15.25 -1.14
C ILE A 22 -0.32 -16.20 -0.81
N CYS A 23 -0.82 -16.20 0.43
CA CYS A 23 -1.95 -17.05 0.82
C CYS A 23 -3.21 -16.71 0.01
N VAL A 24 -3.47 -15.42 -0.22
CA VAL A 24 -4.62 -14.96 -1.02
C VAL A 24 -4.44 -15.36 -2.49
N ASP A 25 -3.25 -15.18 -3.05
CA ASP A 25 -2.94 -15.49 -4.45
C ASP A 25 -3.05 -17.00 -4.74
N ILE A 26 -2.52 -17.84 -3.85
CA ILE A 26 -2.63 -19.31 -3.97
C ILE A 26 -4.10 -19.74 -3.91
N THR A 27 -4.84 -19.21 -2.93
CA THR A 27 -6.27 -19.57 -2.75
C THR A 27 -7.11 -19.11 -3.94
N SER A 28 -6.87 -17.89 -4.43
CA SER A 28 -7.54 -17.34 -5.60
C SER A 28 -7.21 -18.10 -6.88
N CYS A 29 -5.96 -18.54 -7.05
CA CYS A 29 -5.56 -19.41 -8.16
C CYS A 29 -6.31 -20.74 -8.09
N LYS A 30 -6.31 -21.41 -6.94
CA LYS A 30 -7.03 -22.69 -6.75
C LYS A 30 -8.49 -22.55 -7.16
N ILE A 31 -9.20 -21.55 -6.63
CA ILE A 31 -10.62 -21.31 -6.95
C ILE A 31 -10.81 -21.06 -8.45
N LYS A 32 -9.98 -20.22 -9.08
CA LYS A 32 -10.09 -19.92 -10.51
C LYS A 32 -9.89 -21.16 -11.39
N TYR A 33 -8.94 -22.04 -11.04
CA TYR A 33 -8.66 -23.24 -11.81
C TYR A 33 -9.68 -24.37 -11.56
N GLU A 34 -10.20 -24.50 -10.35
CA GLU A 34 -11.19 -25.55 -10.01
C GLU A 34 -12.60 -25.18 -10.49
N GLU A 35 -13.02 -23.91 -10.34
CA GLU A 35 -14.37 -23.48 -10.72
C GLU A 35 -14.53 -23.21 -12.22
N GLY A 36 -13.47 -22.76 -12.89
CA GLY A 36 -13.42 -22.57 -14.34
C GLY A 36 -14.43 -21.55 -14.90
N PHE A 37 -14.90 -21.81 -16.12
CA PHE A 37 -15.83 -20.94 -16.85
C PHE A 37 -17.25 -21.52 -16.89
N ALA A 38 -18.24 -20.64 -16.86
CA ALA A 38 -19.64 -20.98 -17.07
C ALA A 38 -20.15 -20.38 -18.38
N SER A 39 -20.93 -21.14 -19.13
CA SER A 39 -21.68 -20.61 -20.27
C SER A 39 -22.99 -20.03 -19.77
N VAL A 40 -23.09 -18.71 -19.76
CA VAL A 40 -24.30 -17.98 -19.37
C VAL A 40 -24.81 -17.27 -20.61
N PHE A 41 -26.01 -17.65 -21.09
CA PHE A 41 -26.62 -17.15 -22.32
C PHE A 41 -25.71 -17.21 -23.56
N GLY A 42 -24.95 -18.30 -23.71
CA GLY A 42 -24.06 -18.51 -24.87
C GLY A 42 -22.75 -17.70 -24.82
N THR A 43 -22.53 -16.90 -23.79
CA THR A 43 -21.25 -16.21 -23.55
C THR A 43 -20.47 -16.97 -22.48
N ILE A 44 -19.23 -17.33 -22.79
CA ILE A 44 -18.33 -17.95 -21.82
C ILE A 44 -17.80 -16.84 -20.91
N ILE A 45 -18.26 -16.86 -19.66
CA ILE A 45 -17.82 -15.94 -18.60
C ILE A 45 -17.19 -16.74 -17.47
N THR A 46 -16.32 -16.10 -16.69
CA THR A 46 -15.81 -16.69 -15.45
C THR A 46 -17.00 -17.04 -14.58
N LYS A 47 -17.03 -18.26 -14.02
CA LYS A 47 -18.18 -18.71 -13.24
C LYS A 47 -18.43 -17.72 -12.09
N PRO A 48 -19.64 -17.15 -11.98
CA PRO A 48 -19.94 -16.18 -10.92
C PRO A 48 -19.97 -16.87 -9.55
N GLU A 49 -19.64 -16.11 -8.49
CA GLU A 49 -19.56 -16.58 -7.09
C GLU A 49 -20.82 -17.36 -6.65
N GLN A 50 -21.99 -16.97 -7.14
CA GLN A 50 -23.26 -17.61 -6.86
C GLN A 50 -23.35 -19.07 -7.36
N MET A 51 -22.56 -19.42 -8.38
CA MET A 51 -22.54 -20.75 -8.99
C MET A 51 -21.36 -21.61 -8.53
N TRP A 52 -20.51 -21.10 -7.65
CA TRP A 52 -19.39 -21.87 -7.07
C TRP A 52 -19.89 -22.98 -6.14
N THR A 53 -19.07 -24.01 -5.98
CA THR A 53 -19.27 -25.08 -5.02
C THR A 53 -19.39 -24.53 -3.61
N GLN A 54 -20.11 -25.23 -2.73
CA GLN A 54 -20.28 -24.78 -1.35
C GLN A 54 -18.93 -24.73 -0.60
N ALA A 55 -17.98 -25.59 -0.95
CA ALA A 55 -16.64 -25.58 -0.38
C ALA A 55 -15.88 -24.29 -0.74
N ASP A 56 -15.90 -23.87 -2.01
CA ASP A 56 -15.22 -22.65 -2.46
C ASP A 56 -15.96 -21.37 -2.05
N ARG A 57 -17.30 -21.41 -1.97
CA ARG A 57 -18.08 -20.32 -1.34
C ARG A 57 -17.77 -20.19 0.14
N ASN A 58 -17.58 -21.28 0.87
CA ASN A 58 -17.23 -21.20 2.29
C ASN A 58 -15.82 -20.64 2.51
N LEU A 59 -14.94 -20.61 1.52
CA LEU A 59 -13.65 -19.90 1.58
C LEU A 59 -13.78 -18.38 1.42
N VAL A 60 -14.95 -17.87 0.98
CA VAL A 60 -15.16 -16.48 0.52
C VAL A 60 -16.41 -15.80 1.13
N ILE A 61 -17.40 -16.53 1.65
CA ILE A 61 -18.67 -16.02 2.22
C ILE A 61 -18.87 -16.57 3.65
N PRO A 62 -19.76 -15.97 4.46
CA PRO A 62 -19.45 -15.27 5.71
C PRO A 62 -18.90 -16.15 6.85
N THR A 63 -19.01 -17.48 6.76
CA THR A 63 -18.61 -18.45 7.80
C THR A 63 -17.15 -18.89 7.69
N GLY A 64 -16.49 -18.72 6.53
CA GLY A 64 -15.07 -19.05 6.33
C GLY A 64 -14.34 -17.97 5.53
N ASN A 65 -14.53 -16.74 5.98
CA ASN A 65 -14.12 -15.45 5.41
C ASN A 65 -12.58 -15.23 5.31
N HIS A 66 -11.80 -16.27 5.06
CA HIS A 66 -10.34 -16.24 5.21
C HIS A 66 -9.67 -15.39 4.15
N VAL A 67 -10.17 -15.39 2.91
CA VAL A 67 -9.52 -14.69 1.79
C VAL A 67 -9.73 -13.18 1.89
N ASP A 68 -10.98 -12.72 2.00
CA ASP A 68 -11.29 -11.28 2.04
C ASP A 68 -10.76 -10.60 3.32
N TYR A 69 -10.79 -11.29 4.47
CA TYR A 69 -10.16 -10.79 5.69
C TYR A 69 -8.63 -10.78 5.60
N SER A 70 -8.01 -11.81 5.01
CA SER A 70 -6.55 -11.82 4.81
C SER A 70 -6.10 -10.69 3.89
N LEU A 71 -6.90 -10.38 2.86
CA LEU A 71 -6.68 -9.26 1.98
C LEU A 71 -6.76 -7.92 2.74
N CYS A 72 -7.79 -7.73 3.57
CA CYS A 72 -7.94 -6.53 4.41
C CYS A 72 -6.79 -6.36 5.42
N ILE A 73 -6.32 -7.46 6.02
CA ILE A 73 -5.15 -7.46 6.91
C ILE A 73 -3.90 -7.06 6.12
N GLY A 74 -3.70 -7.62 4.93
CA GLY A 74 -2.61 -7.23 4.03
C GLY A 74 -2.63 -5.74 3.70
N MET A 75 -3.78 -5.22 3.27
CA MET A 75 -3.99 -3.78 3.01
C MET A 75 -3.65 -2.92 4.23
N SER A 76 -4.11 -3.31 5.42
CA SER A 76 -3.79 -2.60 6.67
C SER A 76 -2.28 -2.60 6.97
N LEU A 77 -1.61 -3.74 6.79
CA LEU A 77 -0.17 -3.86 7.03
C LEU A 77 0.64 -3.06 6.01
N GLN A 78 0.21 -3.05 4.75
CA GLN A 78 0.83 -2.27 3.68
C GLN A 78 0.72 -0.77 3.97
N THR A 79 -0.48 -0.26 4.23
CA THR A 79 -0.67 1.16 4.57
C THR A 79 0.09 1.52 5.85
N GLY A 80 0.08 0.65 6.87
CA GLY A 80 0.87 0.83 8.10
C GLY A 80 2.37 0.93 7.84
N THR A 81 2.92 0.09 6.97
CA THR A 81 4.33 0.11 6.55
C THR A 81 4.69 1.45 5.90
N LEU A 82 3.87 1.92 4.95
CA LEU A 82 4.11 3.19 4.26
C LEU A 82 3.99 4.40 5.21
N LEU A 83 3.10 4.36 6.19
CA LEU A 83 2.97 5.38 7.23
C LEU A 83 4.17 5.41 8.19
N LEU A 84 4.64 4.25 8.64
CA LEU A 84 5.86 4.14 9.45
C LEU A 84 7.06 4.75 8.69
N LEU A 85 7.11 4.51 7.38
CA LEU A 85 8.14 5.09 6.53
C LEU A 85 8.01 6.62 6.42
N GLN A 86 6.80 7.18 6.29
CA GLN A 86 6.60 8.63 6.36
C GLN A 86 6.98 9.21 7.73
N CYS A 87 6.70 8.50 8.82
CA CYS A 87 7.12 8.88 10.15
C CYS A 87 8.66 8.88 10.27
N PHE A 88 9.33 7.88 9.70
CA PHE A 88 10.78 7.81 9.62
C PHE A 88 11.37 9.00 8.84
N TRP A 89 10.77 9.40 7.72
CA TRP A 89 11.22 10.57 6.96
C TRP A 89 11.08 11.86 7.76
N ASN A 90 9.95 12.03 8.44
CA ASN A 90 9.74 13.18 9.30
C ASN A 90 10.74 13.21 10.47
N TYR A 91 11.07 12.04 11.03
CA TYR A 91 12.12 11.92 12.04
C TYR A 91 13.48 12.33 11.51
N LEU A 92 13.89 11.80 10.35
CA LEU A 92 15.19 12.08 9.77
C LEU A 92 15.34 13.57 9.47
N ALA A 93 14.31 14.20 8.89
CA ALA A 93 14.28 15.64 8.62
C ALA A 93 14.48 16.47 9.91
N ASN A 94 13.80 16.13 11.00
CA ASN A 94 13.87 16.87 12.26
C ASN A 94 15.14 16.59 13.07
N SER A 95 15.66 15.36 13.03
CA SER A 95 16.91 14.97 13.70
C SER A 95 18.12 15.69 13.10
N VAL A 96 18.16 15.83 11.76
CA VAL A 96 19.17 16.64 11.06
C VAL A 96 19.05 18.13 11.43
N ALA A 97 17.84 18.62 11.69
CA ALA A 97 17.57 20.00 12.10
C ALA A 97 17.80 20.29 13.60
N LYS A 98 18.22 19.31 14.42
CA LYS A 98 18.34 19.40 15.89
C LYS A 98 17.05 19.86 16.60
N ALA A 99 15.88 19.66 15.99
CA ALA A 99 14.60 20.04 16.58
C ALA A 99 14.03 18.94 17.50
N SER A 100 13.36 19.32 18.59
CA SER A 100 12.74 18.38 19.54
C SER A 100 11.60 17.60 18.88
N PHE A 101 11.88 16.34 18.54
CA PHE A 101 11.04 15.46 17.73
C PHE A 101 9.78 14.93 18.45
N MET A 102 9.84 14.68 19.76
CA MET A 102 8.82 13.90 20.48
C MET A 102 7.50 14.64 20.77
N SER A 103 7.43 15.96 20.58
CA SER A 103 6.25 16.78 20.91
C SER A 103 5.45 17.27 19.69
N SER A 104 5.87 16.91 18.46
CA SER A 104 5.19 17.40 17.26
C SER A 104 3.79 16.78 17.11
N LYS A 105 2.79 17.63 16.84
CA LYS A 105 1.41 17.22 16.54
C LYS A 105 1.33 16.24 15.36
N GLU A 106 2.33 16.28 14.47
CA GLU A 106 2.43 15.39 13.31
C GLU A 106 2.71 13.94 13.71
N PHE A 107 3.56 13.71 14.72
CA PHE A 107 3.83 12.36 15.21
C PHE A 107 2.58 11.73 15.83
N LYS A 108 1.79 12.52 16.58
CA LYS A 108 0.49 12.10 17.12
C LYS A 108 -0.52 11.81 16.01
N PHE A 109 -0.52 12.61 14.94
CA PHE A 109 -1.35 12.36 13.76
C PHE A 109 -1.00 11.01 13.10
N TYR A 110 0.28 10.69 12.88
CA TYR A 110 0.69 9.42 12.28
C TYR A 110 0.31 8.20 13.13
N ILE A 111 0.47 8.29 14.45
CA ILE A 111 0.06 7.22 15.37
C ILE A 111 -1.46 7.04 15.34
N GLY A 112 -2.21 8.14 15.47
CA GLY A 112 -3.67 8.11 15.45
C GLY A 112 -4.20 7.53 14.14
N TRP A 113 -3.63 7.97 13.01
CA TRP A 113 -3.99 7.47 11.69
C TRP A 113 -3.70 5.98 11.52
N THR A 114 -2.55 5.49 12.00
CA THR A 114 -2.21 4.06 11.96
C THR A 114 -3.18 3.23 12.81
N ALA A 115 -3.53 3.71 14.01
CA ALA A 115 -4.51 3.04 14.86
C ALA A 115 -5.89 2.99 14.21
N VAL A 116 -6.32 4.09 13.57
CA VAL A 116 -7.58 4.13 12.80
C VAL A 116 -7.54 3.14 11.65
N SER A 117 -6.46 3.06 10.88
CA SER A 117 -6.33 2.10 9.78
C SER A 117 -6.47 0.65 10.26
N ILE A 118 -5.83 0.27 11.37
CA ILE A 118 -5.93 -1.10 11.92
C ILE A 118 -7.37 -1.47 12.31
N VAL A 119 -8.16 -0.50 12.80
CA VAL A 119 -9.55 -0.74 13.23
C VAL A 119 -10.52 -0.66 12.05
N ILE A 120 -10.28 0.23 11.10
CA ILE A 120 -11.26 0.52 10.04
C ILE A 120 -11.43 -0.66 9.09
N PHE A 121 -10.36 -1.35 8.69
CA PHE A 121 -10.44 -2.46 7.73
C PHE A 121 -11.24 -3.66 8.26
N PRO A 122 -11.04 -4.16 9.49
CA PRO A 122 -11.91 -5.19 10.08
C PRO A 122 -13.37 -4.76 10.22
N VAL A 123 -13.61 -3.50 10.62
CA VAL A 123 -14.97 -2.97 10.79
C VAL A 123 -15.69 -2.83 9.45
N LEU A 124 -14.99 -2.35 8.42
CA LEU A 124 -15.48 -2.30 7.04
C LEU A 124 -15.87 -3.69 6.56
N GLN A 125 -14.97 -4.65 6.72
CA GLN A 125 -15.22 -6.03 6.30
C GLN A 125 -16.43 -6.63 7.02
N TYR A 126 -16.53 -6.45 8.34
CA TYR A 126 -17.68 -6.92 9.11
C TYR A 126 -18.99 -6.26 8.67
N ASN A 127 -18.99 -4.94 8.46
CA ASN A 127 -20.19 -4.19 8.11
C ASN A 127 -20.76 -4.53 6.73
N PHE A 128 -19.88 -4.66 5.73
CA PHE A 128 -20.23 -4.92 4.34
C PHE A 128 -20.36 -6.41 4.00
N SER A 129 -19.90 -7.31 4.88
CA SER A 129 -20.18 -8.76 4.80
C SER A 129 -21.63 -9.13 5.17
N ARG A 130 -22.47 -8.17 5.55
CA ARG A 130 -23.87 -8.43 5.90
C ARG A 130 -24.72 -8.59 4.64
N ASP A 131 -25.68 -9.51 4.68
CA ASP A 131 -26.62 -9.84 3.57
C ASP A 131 -27.47 -8.64 3.09
N VAL A 132 -27.45 -7.53 3.82
CA VAL A 132 -28.15 -6.29 3.47
C VAL A 132 -27.51 -5.60 2.26
N TYR A 133 -26.21 -5.81 2.02
CA TYR A 133 -25.47 -5.16 0.94
C TYR A 133 -25.24 -6.10 -0.25
N PRO A 134 -25.10 -5.56 -1.48
CA PRO A 134 -24.68 -6.36 -2.62
C PRO A 134 -23.32 -6.99 -2.36
N SER A 135 -23.14 -8.26 -2.73
CA SER A 135 -21.89 -9.01 -2.48
C SER A 135 -20.64 -8.31 -3.03
N THR A 136 -20.75 -7.47 -4.06
CA THR A 136 -19.63 -6.71 -4.63
C THR A 136 -19.11 -5.59 -3.71
N TYR A 137 -19.93 -5.10 -2.77
CA TYR A 137 -19.53 -3.98 -1.90
C TYR A 137 -18.52 -4.41 -0.83
N LYS A 138 -18.48 -5.71 -0.50
CA LYS A 138 -17.50 -6.27 0.45
C LYS A 138 -16.05 -6.14 -0.06
N GLU A 139 -15.86 -6.07 -1.37
CA GLU A 139 -14.54 -5.97 -2.01
C GLU A 139 -14.22 -4.52 -2.38
N ILE A 140 -15.15 -3.85 -3.08
CA ILE A 140 -14.91 -2.51 -3.65
C ILE A 140 -14.74 -1.44 -2.57
N ILE A 141 -15.50 -1.52 -1.46
CA ILE A 141 -15.47 -0.46 -0.43
C ILE A 141 -14.15 -0.48 0.37
N PRO A 142 -13.67 -1.63 0.90
CA PRO A 142 -12.35 -1.69 1.53
C PRO A 142 -11.21 -1.27 0.59
N GLU A 143 -11.26 -1.68 -0.69
CA GLU A 143 -10.30 -1.26 -1.71
C GLU A 143 -10.28 0.25 -1.91
N LEU A 144 -11.45 0.89 -2.00
CA LEU A 144 -11.55 2.33 -2.16
C LEU A 144 -10.95 3.07 -0.95
N VAL A 145 -11.27 2.63 0.26
CA VAL A 145 -10.72 3.21 1.50
C VAL A 145 -9.20 3.05 1.54
N TYR A 146 -8.68 1.87 1.21
CA TYR A 146 -7.25 1.61 1.11
C TYR A 146 -6.56 2.55 0.10
N ALA A 147 -7.13 2.70 -1.09
CA ALA A 147 -6.59 3.57 -2.12
C ALA A 147 -6.61 5.05 -1.70
N CYS A 148 -7.66 5.50 -1.00
CA CYS A 148 -7.72 6.85 -0.44
C CYS A 148 -6.66 7.08 0.64
N GLN A 149 -6.44 6.11 1.54
CA GLN A 149 -5.38 6.21 2.55
C GLN A 149 -4.00 6.29 1.90
N ASN A 150 -3.72 5.45 0.90
CA ASN A 150 -2.44 5.48 0.18
C ASN A 150 -2.24 6.75 -0.64
N LEU A 151 -3.31 7.35 -1.18
CA LEU A 151 -3.22 8.66 -1.83
C LEU A 151 -2.77 9.74 -0.84
N ILE A 152 -3.33 9.76 0.37
CA ILE A 152 -2.90 10.69 1.43
C ILE A 152 -1.42 10.45 1.78
N VAL A 153 -1.00 9.19 1.89
CA VAL A 153 0.39 8.83 2.16
C VAL A 153 1.33 9.31 1.04
N ALA A 154 0.92 9.20 -0.23
CA ALA A 154 1.69 9.71 -1.36
C ALA A 154 1.85 11.25 -1.30
N LEU A 155 0.77 11.98 -0.97
CA LEU A 155 0.82 13.44 -0.80
C LEU A 155 1.74 13.84 0.36
N LEU A 156 1.71 13.10 1.47
CA LEU A 156 2.64 13.30 2.59
C LEU A 156 4.10 13.05 2.17
N GLY A 157 4.34 12.06 1.31
CA GLY A 157 5.66 11.79 0.74
C GLY A 157 6.23 12.95 -0.08
N ILE A 158 5.38 13.65 -0.84
CA ILE A 158 5.74 14.89 -1.55
C ILE A 158 6.07 16.01 -0.56
N SER A 159 5.27 16.19 0.49
CA SER A 159 5.55 17.16 1.56
C SER A 159 6.92 16.89 2.23
N SER A 160 7.24 15.62 2.48
CA SER A 160 8.55 15.20 3.01
C SER A 160 9.70 15.59 2.06
N HIS A 161 9.51 15.54 0.74
CA HIS A 161 10.51 15.97 -0.23
C HIS A 161 10.88 17.45 -0.08
N PHE A 162 9.89 18.33 0.04
CA PHE A 162 10.14 19.76 0.21
C PHE A 162 10.90 20.08 1.51
N ARG A 163 10.64 19.33 2.58
CA ARG A 163 11.41 19.46 3.83
C ARG A 163 12.87 19.10 3.64
N PHE A 164 13.16 18.00 2.94
CA PHE A 164 14.54 17.61 2.65
C PHE A 164 15.28 18.63 1.78
N GLN A 165 14.61 19.22 0.77
CA GLN A 165 15.21 20.29 -0.03
C GLN A 165 15.64 21.47 0.85
N LYS A 166 14.73 21.97 1.69
CA LYS A 166 15.01 23.09 2.61
C LYS A 166 16.18 22.78 3.57
N LEU A 167 16.29 21.54 4.03
CA LEU A 167 17.40 21.12 4.91
C LEU A 167 18.75 21.05 4.18
N LEU A 168 18.77 20.56 2.94
CA LEU A 168 19.97 20.48 2.11
C LEU A 168 20.51 21.86 1.75
N GLU A 169 19.62 22.83 1.49
CA GLU A 169 19.99 24.23 1.27
C GLU A 169 20.69 24.83 2.50
N ASN A 170 20.12 24.64 3.69
CA ASN A 170 20.70 25.17 4.94
C ASN A 170 22.00 24.46 5.37
N THR A 171 22.19 23.19 4.99
CA THR A 171 23.37 22.39 5.39
C THR A 171 24.58 22.64 4.49
N ARG A 172 24.37 23.21 3.30
CA ARG A 172 25.42 23.48 2.29
C ARG A 172 26.50 24.46 2.76
N GLU A 173 26.24 25.23 3.82
CA GLU A 173 27.17 26.20 4.39
C GLU A 173 28.22 25.60 5.35
N SER A 174 28.11 24.32 5.73
CA SER A 174 29.03 23.69 6.70
C SER A 174 30.09 22.79 6.03
N ASN A 175 31.36 22.91 6.44
CA ASN A 175 32.51 22.27 5.78
C ASN A 175 32.54 20.73 5.94
N ASN A 176 31.81 20.16 6.91
CA ASN A 176 31.69 18.71 7.14
C ASN A 176 30.48 18.07 6.42
N SER A 177 29.77 18.86 5.61
CA SER A 177 28.43 18.51 5.06
C SER A 177 28.43 17.62 3.83
N ARG A 178 29.55 17.50 3.10
CA ARG A 178 29.52 16.94 1.73
C ARG A 178 29.17 15.45 1.69
N SER A 179 29.72 14.65 2.61
CA SER A 179 29.42 13.20 2.71
C SER A 179 28.01 12.93 3.27
N ILE A 180 27.56 13.74 4.24
CA ILE A 180 26.23 13.64 4.84
C ILE A 180 25.15 14.05 3.83
N ALA A 181 25.38 15.12 3.07
CA ALA A 181 24.47 15.60 2.03
C ALA A 181 24.27 14.58 0.91
N HIS A 182 25.33 13.88 0.47
CA HIS A 182 25.20 12.82 -0.54
C HIS A 182 24.30 11.67 -0.08
N LYS A 183 24.41 11.24 1.17
CA LYS A 183 23.54 10.18 1.73
C LYS A 183 22.08 10.65 1.85
N ILE A 184 21.84 11.87 2.33
CA ILE A 184 20.49 12.44 2.45
C ILE A 184 19.82 12.56 1.08
N ARG A 185 20.57 12.99 0.06
CA ARG A 185 20.04 13.13 -1.31
C ARG A 185 19.62 11.79 -1.92
N TYR A 186 20.40 10.73 -1.71
CA TYR A 186 20.03 9.37 -2.14
C TYR A 186 18.67 8.94 -1.57
N PHE A 187 18.49 9.12 -0.26
CA PHE A 187 17.23 8.78 0.41
C PHE A 187 16.05 9.66 -0.02
N GLN A 188 16.29 10.95 -0.28
CA GLN A 188 15.29 11.85 -0.82
C GLN A 188 14.82 11.43 -2.22
N GLU A 189 15.75 11.05 -3.11
CA GLU A 189 15.43 10.56 -4.45
C GLU A 189 14.59 9.27 -4.37
N LEU A 190 14.97 8.31 -3.51
CA LEU A 190 14.18 7.10 -3.29
C LEU A 190 12.76 7.39 -2.78
N ASN A 191 12.60 8.30 -1.80
CA ASN A 191 11.28 8.67 -1.29
C ASN A 191 10.41 9.34 -2.37
N THR A 192 11.03 10.10 -3.28
CA THR A 192 10.31 10.78 -4.37
C THR A 192 9.75 9.77 -5.37
N ILE A 193 10.58 8.82 -5.80
CA ILE A 193 10.15 7.75 -6.71
C ILE A 193 9.09 6.88 -6.03
N LEU A 194 9.25 6.59 -4.73
CA LEU A 194 8.27 5.82 -3.96
C LEU A 194 6.92 6.55 -3.90
N SER A 195 6.92 7.84 -3.58
CA SER A 195 5.70 8.65 -3.49
C SER A 195 4.97 8.71 -4.84
N LEU A 196 5.72 8.83 -5.95
CA LEU A 196 5.17 8.79 -7.30
C LEU A 196 4.55 7.42 -7.62
N ALA A 197 5.24 6.33 -7.30
CA ALA A 197 4.73 4.97 -7.54
C ALA A 197 3.44 4.71 -6.74
N VAL A 198 3.41 5.09 -5.45
CA VAL A 198 2.22 4.95 -4.60
C VAL A 198 1.08 5.86 -5.11
N PHE A 199 1.38 7.06 -5.60
CA PHE A 199 0.39 7.95 -6.20
C PHE A 199 -0.26 7.33 -7.44
N LEU A 200 0.54 6.82 -8.38
CA LEU A 200 0.05 6.18 -9.61
C LEU A 200 -0.82 4.95 -9.31
N ALA A 201 -0.39 4.11 -8.36
CA ALA A 201 -1.18 2.97 -7.90
C ALA A 201 -2.51 3.41 -7.28
N SER A 202 -2.49 4.41 -6.38
CA SER A 202 -3.67 4.86 -5.64
C SER A 202 -4.71 5.50 -6.55
N VAL A 203 -4.29 6.35 -7.50
CA VAL A 203 -5.20 6.97 -8.47
C VAL A 203 -5.86 5.91 -9.35
N SER A 204 -5.08 4.94 -9.84
CA SER A 204 -5.61 3.85 -10.68
C SER A 204 -6.63 3.00 -9.92
N PHE A 205 -6.35 2.68 -8.65
CA PHE A 205 -7.31 1.96 -7.79
C PHE A 205 -8.58 2.77 -7.54
N ILE A 206 -8.47 4.06 -7.21
CA ILE A 206 -9.65 4.92 -6.97
C ILE A 206 -10.55 4.96 -8.22
N ILE A 207 -9.96 5.11 -9.40
CA ILE A 207 -10.72 5.11 -10.66
C ILE A 207 -11.48 3.80 -10.84
N LEU A 208 -10.83 2.66 -10.61
CA LEU A 208 -11.42 1.34 -10.76
C LEU A 208 -12.56 1.10 -9.75
N SER A 209 -12.34 1.45 -8.48
CA SER A 209 -13.31 1.27 -7.40
C SER A 209 -14.51 2.22 -7.54
N VAL A 210 -14.31 3.49 -7.92
CA VAL A 210 -15.40 4.45 -8.15
C VAL A 210 -16.26 4.03 -9.36
N ASP A 211 -15.65 3.56 -10.45
CA ASP A 211 -16.41 3.01 -11.57
C ASP A 211 -17.17 1.74 -11.17
N GLY A 212 -16.57 0.89 -10.31
CA GLY A 212 -17.21 -0.31 -9.77
C GLY A 212 -18.47 -0.04 -8.93
N LEU A 213 -18.52 1.10 -8.25
CA LEU A 213 -19.70 1.58 -7.49
C LEU A 213 -20.76 2.25 -8.39
N THR A 214 -20.40 2.62 -9.63
CA THR A 214 -21.30 3.31 -10.55
C THR A 214 -22.20 2.32 -11.30
N VAL A 215 -23.48 2.66 -11.49
CA VAL A 215 -24.48 1.78 -12.14
C VAL A 215 -24.07 1.36 -13.56
N ARG A 216 -23.42 2.25 -14.32
CA ARG A 216 -23.03 2.02 -15.72
C ARG A 216 -21.72 1.26 -15.90
N LYS A 217 -20.85 1.18 -14.88
CA LYS A 217 -19.55 0.48 -14.89
C LYS A 217 -18.79 0.63 -16.23
N MET A 218 -18.66 1.84 -16.75
CA MET A 218 -18.21 2.06 -18.13
C MET A 218 -16.78 1.53 -18.34
N LEU A 219 -15.90 1.71 -17.34
CA LEU A 219 -14.52 1.24 -17.41
C LEU A 219 -14.42 -0.26 -17.14
N ASN A 220 -15.13 -0.77 -16.13
CA ASN A 220 -15.11 -2.19 -15.77
C ASN A 220 -15.83 -3.09 -16.79
N THR A 221 -16.70 -2.53 -17.62
CA THR A 221 -17.35 -3.28 -18.72
C THR A 221 -16.36 -3.56 -19.86
N HIS A 222 -15.45 -2.62 -20.13
CA HIS A 222 -14.41 -2.80 -21.13
C HIS A 222 -13.20 -3.51 -20.53
N LYS A 223 -13.09 -4.83 -20.79
CA LYS A 223 -11.98 -5.68 -20.30
C LYS A 223 -10.61 -5.05 -20.49
N PHE A 224 -10.36 -4.46 -21.67
CA PHE A 224 -9.09 -3.80 -21.97
C PHE A 224 -8.75 -2.63 -21.03
N SER A 225 -9.73 -1.79 -20.71
CA SER A 225 -9.53 -0.64 -19.81
C SER A 225 -9.30 -1.08 -18.37
N ALA A 226 -10.05 -2.08 -17.90
CA ALA A 226 -9.85 -2.68 -16.60
C ALA A 226 -8.46 -3.34 -16.48
N ASP A 227 -8.05 -4.12 -17.48
CA ASP A 227 -6.76 -4.81 -17.50
C ASP A 227 -5.57 -3.83 -17.50
N ILE A 228 -5.67 -2.71 -18.24
CA ILE A 228 -4.63 -1.67 -18.23
C ILE A 228 -4.48 -1.04 -16.83
N LEU A 229 -5.60 -0.70 -16.19
CA LEU A 229 -5.58 -0.08 -14.87
C LEU A 229 -5.01 -1.06 -13.81
N ILE A 230 -5.44 -2.32 -13.86
CA ILE A 230 -4.93 -3.38 -12.98
C ILE A 230 -3.43 -3.63 -13.22
N CYS A 231 -2.99 -3.64 -14.47
CA CYS A 231 -1.57 -3.77 -14.80
C CYS A 231 -0.74 -2.61 -14.23
N ASN A 232 -1.23 -1.37 -14.37
CA ASN A 232 -0.57 -0.19 -13.80
C ASN A 232 -0.47 -0.27 -12.27
N ILE A 233 -1.56 -0.67 -11.60
CA ILE A 233 -1.60 -0.92 -10.16
C ILE A 233 -0.51 -1.92 -9.75
N ASN A 234 -0.44 -3.06 -10.44
CA ASN A 234 0.49 -4.14 -10.12
C ASN A 234 1.94 -3.71 -10.29
N ILE A 235 2.28 -3.09 -11.43
CA ILE A 235 3.64 -2.61 -11.70
C ILE A 235 4.06 -1.55 -10.67
N SER A 236 3.17 -0.57 -10.40
CA SER A 236 3.43 0.50 -9.45
C SER A 236 3.60 -0.05 -8.01
N THR A 237 2.82 -1.07 -7.64
CA THR A 237 2.91 -1.71 -6.32
C THR A 237 4.21 -2.51 -6.18
N VAL A 238 4.62 -3.27 -7.19
CA VAL A 238 5.92 -3.97 -7.21
C VAL A 238 7.08 -2.97 -7.09
N LEU A 239 7.02 -1.87 -7.85
CA LEU A 239 8.01 -0.80 -7.77
C LEU A 239 8.07 -0.18 -6.37
N ALA A 240 6.93 0.10 -5.76
CA ALA A 240 6.86 0.64 -4.41
C ALA A 240 7.52 -0.30 -3.38
N TRP A 241 7.23 -1.60 -3.44
CA TRP A 241 7.84 -2.58 -2.53
C TRP A 241 9.35 -2.73 -2.75
N PHE A 242 9.80 -2.72 -4.00
CA PHE A 242 11.22 -2.73 -4.31
C PHE A 242 11.94 -1.52 -3.72
N LEU A 243 11.34 -0.33 -3.81
CA LEU A 243 11.89 0.89 -3.22
C LEU A 243 11.91 0.85 -1.69
N VAL A 244 10.88 0.32 -1.05
CA VAL A 244 10.85 0.10 0.40
C VAL A 244 12.03 -0.78 0.83
N ILE A 245 12.31 -1.87 0.10
CA ILE A 245 13.46 -2.74 0.37
C ILE A 245 14.78 -1.96 0.21
N LEU A 246 14.94 -1.18 -0.86
CA LEU A 246 16.16 -0.38 -1.08
C LEU A 246 16.39 0.68 0.01
N ILE A 247 15.32 1.27 0.54
CA ILE A 247 15.41 2.25 1.63
C ILE A 247 15.92 1.56 2.91
N PHE A 248 15.42 0.36 3.23
CA PHE A 248 15.86 -0.39 4.40
C PHE A 248 17.21 -1.08 4.23
N HIS A 249 17.59 -1.44 2.99
CA HIS A 249 18.86 -2.07 2.65
C HIS A 249 19.67 -1.19 1.68
N PRO A 250 20.16 -0.03 2.13
CA PRO A 250 20.95 0.85 1.30
C PRO A 250 22.25 0.16 0.89
N LYS A 251 22.65 0.30 -0.37
CA LYS A 251 23.93 -0.27 -0.86
C LYS A 251 25.10 0.27 -0.04
N PRO A 252 26.05 -0.58 0.40
CA PRO A 252 27.28 -0.10 1.00
C PRO A 252 27.98 0.82 0.01
N THR A 253 28.23 2.06 0.40
CA THR A 253 29.09 2.95 -0.39
C THR A 253 30.48 2.34 -0.33
N ILE A 254 31.00 1.85 -1.45
CA ILE A 254 32.39 1.42 -1.55
C ILE A 254 33.22 2.67 -1.23
N SER A 255 33.79 2.73 -0.02
CA SER A 255 34.81 3.71 0.28
C SER A 255 36.02 3.30 -0.54
N ASN A 256 36.26 3.99 -1.65
CA ASN A 256 37.59 4.01 -2.25
C ASN A 256 38.52 4.68 -1.24
N ASN A 257 39.05 3.86 -0.33
CA ASN A 257 40.22 4.20 0.46
C ASN A 257 41.41 4.10 -0.50
N ASN A 258 41.75 5.24 -1.11
CA ASN A 258 43.10 5.52 -1.55
C ASN A 258 43.75 6.40 -0.48
#